data_AF-A0AAJ6D8E5-F1
#
_entry.id   AF-A0AAJ6D8E5-F1
#
_cell.length_a   1.000
_cell.length_b   1.000
_cell.length_c   1.000
_cell.angle_alpha   90.00
_cell.angle_beta   90.00
_cell.angle_gamma   90.00
#
_symmetry.space_group_name_H-M   'P 1'
#
loop_
_entity.id
_entity.type
_entity.pdbx_description
1 polymer ?
#
loop_
_entity_poly.entity_id
_entity_poly.type
_entity_poly.pdbx_seq_one_letter_code
_entity_poly.pdbx_strand_id
1 'polypeptide(L)'
;MTDARRHGDRRQFDPVRLAYTSDPPESGLEITGHPVVDLNITSTREDGIFLVYLEGAKPDGTSCYLTEGQLRARHRKVWAASPFAALGQQQSYLESDAEPLTPGEPTRLEVTLLPMSALIPAGYSLRVCLAGSESTSFANVPADGAPPQLKFHRGPHGCYIDLPVVER
;
A
#
# COMPACT_ATOMS: atom_id res chain seq x y z
N MET A 1 -2.81 23.44 15.27
CA MET A 1 -3.56 23.03 14.06
C MET A 1 -2.73 23.42 12.85
N THR A 2 -1.81 22.55 12.44
CA THR A 2 -0.80 22.86 11.43
C THR A 2 -0.76 21.74 10.41
N ASP A 3 -1.19 22.11 9.20
CA ASP A 3 -0.60 21.69 7.94
C ASP A 3 -0.95 20.32 7.34
N ALA A 4 -2.19 20.21 6.85
CA ALA A 4 -2.54 19.31 5.75
C ALA A 4 -1.83 19.66 4.41
N ARG A 5 -0.84 20.58 4.39
CA ARG A 5 -0.06 20.95 3.19
C ARG A 5 1.31 20.28 3.10
N ARG A 6 1.74 19.46 4.07
CA ARG A 6 3.12 18.97 4.12
C ARG A 6 3.53 18.11 2.90
N HIS A 7 2.57 17.48 2.23
CA HIS A 7 2.81 16.62 1.04
C HIS A 7 2.14 17.11 -0.24
N GLY A 8 1.48 18.28 -0.22
CA GLY A 8 0.77 18.85 -1.37
C GLY A 8 -0.37 17.97 -1.90
N ASP A 9 -0.91 18.37 -3.06
CA ASP A 9 -1.84 17.53 -3.83
C ASP A 9 -1.07 16.37 -4.46
N ARG A 10 -1.53 15.14 -4.20
CA ARG A 10 -0.87 13.91 -4.64
C ARG A 10 -1.19 13.54 -6.08
N ARG A 11 -2.15 14.20 -6.74
CA ARG A 11 -2.49 13.96 -8.16
C ARG A 11 -1.32 14.15 -9.12
N GLN A 12 -0.30 14.92 -8.73
CA GLN A 12 0.93 15.06 -9.52
C GLN A 12 1.63 13.71 -9.80
N PHE A 13 1.37 12.67 -9.01
CA PHE A 13 1.94 11.34 -9.18
C PHE A 13 1.04 10.37 -9.97
N ASP A 14 -0.17 10.77 -10.34
CA ASP A 14 -1.15 9.91 -11.02
C ASP A 14 -0.63 9.28 -12.33
N PRO A 15 0.16 9.98 -13.18
CA PRO A 15 0.63 9.38 -14.43
C PRO A 15 1.57 8.18 -14.26
N VAL A 16 2.13 7.99 -13.05
CA VAL A 16 3.13 6.95 -12.75
C VAL A 16 2.68 6.01 -11.63
N ARG A 17 1.39 6.04 -11.26
CA ARG A 17 0.82 5.20 -10.21
C ARG A 17 -0.48 4.56 -10.65
N LEU A 18 -0.75 3.36 -10.14
CA LEU A 18 -2.05 2.72 -10.27
C LEU A 18 -2.91 3.11 -9.06
N ALA A 19 -4.06 3.74 -9.30
CA ALA A 19 -4.92 4.22 -8.23
C ALA A 19 -6.30 3.55 -8.25
N TYR A 20 -6.79 3.21 -7.07
CA TYR A 20 -8.14 2.72 -6.81
C TYR A 20 -8.82 3.69 -5.85
N THR A 21 -9.97 4.21 -6.25
CA THR A 21 -10.74 5.19 -5.46
C THR A 21 -12.08 4.59 -5.10
N SER A 22 -12.45 4.64 -3.83
CA SER A 22 -13.75 4.21 -3.34
C SER A 22 -14.84 5.24 -3.67
N ASP A 23 -16.10 4.83 -3.56
CA ASP A 23 -17.16 5.80 -3.33
C ASP A 23 -16.95 6.49 -1.97
N PRO A 24 -17.42 7.73 -1.79
CA PRO A 24 -17.36 8.39 -0.49
C PRO A 24 -18.18 7.60 0.57
N PRO A 25 -17.70 7.47 1.82
CA PRO A 25 -18.48 6.86 2.87
C PRO A 25 -19.68 7.74 3.21
N GLU A 26 -20.78 7.10 3.61
CA GLU A 26 -22.04 7.78 3.94
C GLU A 26 -21.93 8.75 5.13
N SER A 27 -21.03 8.43 6.07
CA SER A 27 -20.71 9.24 7.25
C SER A 27 -19.20 9.39 7.42
N GLY A 28 -18.78 10.25 8.34
CA GLY A 28 -17.36 10.36 8.69
C GLY A 28 -16.82 9.01 9.18
N LEU A 29 -15.65 8.62 8.69
CA LEU A 29 -15.00 7.34 8.99
C LEU A 29 -13.72 7.60 9.79
N GLU A 30 -13.68 7.15 11.04
CA GLU A 30 -12.46 7.22 11.85
C GLU A 30 -11.59 5.99 11.62
N ILE A 31 -10.33 6.22 11.22
CA ILE A 31 -9.33 5.18 11.00
C ILE A 31 -8.19 5.42 11.99
N THR A 32 -8.02 4.52 12.96
CA THR A 32 -7.01 4.61 14.00
C THR A 32 -6.30 3.27 14.19
N GLY A 33 -5.03 3.20 13.79
CA GLY A 33 -4.21 1.98 13.85
C GLY A 33 -3.33 1.81 12.61
N HIS A 34 -2.99 0.57 12.28
CA HIS A 34 -2.24 0.20 11.09
C HIS A 34 -3.16 -0.40 10.02
N PRO A 35 -3.42 0.29 8.90
CA PRO A 35 -4.02 -0.34 7.73
C PRO A 35 -3.13 -1.47 7.20
N VAL A 36 -3.73 -2.54 6.69
CA VAL A 36 -3.01 -3.66 6.10
C VAL A 36 -3.53 -3.89 4.68
N VAL A 37 -2.62 -4.00 3.72
CA VAL A 37 -2.96 -4.22 2.32
C VAL A 37 -2.52 -5.62 1.92
N ASP A 38 -3.49 -6.45 1.50
CA ASP A 38 -3.22 -7.76 0.91
C ASP A 38 -3.26 -7.59 -0.62
N LEU A 39 -2.12 -7.82 -1.25
CA LEU A 39 -1.96 -7.78 -2.70
C LEU A 39 -1.84 -9.21 -3.23
N ASN A 40 -2.81 -9.65 -4.02
CA ASN A 40 -2.66 -10.82 -4.87
C ASN A 40 -2.13 -10.37 -6.24
N ILE A 41 -0.88 -10.70 -6.54
CA ILE A 41 -0.18 -10.24 -7.74
C ILE A 41 0.40 -11.37 -8.57
N THR A 42 0.55 -11.14 -9.87
CA THR A 42 1.45 -11.91 -10.72
C THR A 42 2.51 -10.98 -11.28
N SER A 43 3.78 -11.41 -11.22
CA SER A 43 4.94 -10.65 -11.71
C SER A 43 5.63 -11.40 -12.84
N THR A 44 6.27 -10.67 -13.76
CA THR A 44 7.18 -11.25 -14.76
C THR A 44 8.62 -11.42 -14.26
N ARG A 45 8.93 -10.95 -13.05
CA ARG A 45 10.25 -11.07 -12.40
C ARG A 45 10.10 -11.62 -10.99
N GLU A 46 11.19 -12.19 -10.48
CA GLU A 46 11.28 -12.82 -9.16
C GLU A 46 11.26 -11.82 -7.99
N ASP A 47 11.36 -10.52 -8.28
CA ASP A 47 11.43 -9.47 -7.27
C ASP A 47 10.88 -8.14 -7.81
N GLY A 48 10.59 -7.22 -6.89
CA GLY A 48 10.05 -5.90 -7.19
C GLY A 48 9.77 -5.12 -5.90
N ILE A 49 9.68 -3.79 -6.01
CA ILE A 49 9.24 -2.93 -4.91
C ILE A 49 7.75 -2.64 -5.07
N PHE A 50 7.03 -2.70 -3.95
CA PHE A 50 5.62 -2.38 -3.84
C PHE A 50 5.50 -1.25 -2.82
N LEU A 51 5.20 -0.05 -3.30
CA LEU A 51 4.89 1.11 -2.48
C LEU A 51 3.38 1.30 -2.52
N VAL A 52 2.76 1.35 -1.35
CA VAL A 52 1.32 1.53 -1.21
C VAL A 52 1.05 2.79 -0.42
N TYR A 53 0.28 3.70 -0.99
CA TYR A 53 -0.12 4.95 -0.36
C TYR A 53 -1.62 4.94 -0.13
N LEU A 54 -2.04 5.25 1.08
CA LEU A 54 -3.41 5.57 1.40
C LEU A 54 -3.57 7.09 1.37
N GLU A 55 -4.54 7.56 0.58
CA GLU A 55 -4.84 8.96 0.36
C GLU A 55 -6.34 9.21 0.57
N GLY A 56 -6.70 10.43 1.00
CA GLY A 56 -8.08 10.90 1.04
C GLY A 56 -8.32 11.87 -0.11
N ALA A 57 -9.29 11.58 -0.97
CA ALA A 57 -9.68 12.45 -2.07
C ALA A 57 -10.86 13.33 -1.68
N LYS A 58 -10.67 14.65 -1.81
CA LYS A 58 -11.74 15.64 -1.60
C LYS A 58 -12.80 15.56 -2.72
N PRO A 59 -14.01 16.12 -2.50
CA PRO A 59 -15.00 16.26 -3.56
C PRO A 59 -14.53 17.02 -4.82
N ASP A 60 -13.56 17.93 -4.68
CA ASP A 60 -12.94 18.66 -5.81
C ASP A 60 -11.83 17.85 -6.53
N GLY A 61 -11.62 16.60 -6.12
CA GLY A 61 -10.61 15.69 -6.65
C GLY A 61 -9.21 15.88 -6.07
N THR A 62 -8.94 16.88 -5.23
CA THR A 62 -7.63 17.03 -4.56
C THR A 62 -7.32 15.78 -3.74
N SER A 63 -6.15 15.18 -3.96
CA SER A 63 -5.72 13.99 -3.20
C SER A 63 -4.77 14.37 -2.06
N CYS A 64 -5.10 13.98 -0.84
CA CYS A 64 -4.34 14.26 0.37
C CYS A 64 -3.70 12.97 0.91
N TYR A 65 -2.39 13.00 1.13
CA TYR A 65 -1.67 11.88 1.74
C TYR A 65 -2.19 11.58 3.16
N LEU A 66 -2.40 10.30 3.48
CA LEU A 66 -2.76 9.83 4.83
C LEU A 66 -1.64 8.99 5.45
N THR A 67 -1.26 7.90 4.79
CA THR A 67 -0.17 7.01 5.25
C THR A 67 0.39 6.19 4.07
N GLU A 68 1.45 5.43 4.30
CA GLU A 68 2.08 4.57 3.30
C GLU A 68 2.70 3.32 3.92
N GLY A 69 3.05 2.37 3.06
CA GLY A 69 3.78 1.17 3.39
C GLY A 69 4.60 0.72 2.19
N GLN A 70 5.65 -0.05 2.45
CA GLN A 70 6.57 -0.49 1.43
C GLN A 70 7.01 -1.93 1.67
N LEU A 71 7.11 -2.69 0.59
CA LEU A 71 7.61 -4.05 0.63
C LEU A 71 8.42 -4.35 -0.62
N ARG A 72 9.60 -4.93 -0.45
CA ARG A 72 10.31 -5.60 -1.54
C ARG A 72 9.88 -7.06 -1.57
N ALA A 73 9.39 -7.56 -2.70
CA ALA A 73 8.70 -8.83 -2.78
C ALA A 73 9.49 -10.03 -2.25
N ARG A 74 10.82 -10.07 -2.43
CA ARG A 74 11.62 -11.16 -1.85
C ARG A 74 11.55 -11.23 -0.32
N HIS A 75 11.10 -10.20 0.37
CA HIS A 75 10.91 -10.19 1.82
C HIS A 75 9.47 -10.51 2.24
N ARG A 76 8.60 -10.95 1.32
CA ARG A 76 7.16 -11.17 1.57
C ARG A 76 6.81 -12.18 2.66
N LYS A 77 7.75 -13.03 3.05
CA LYS A 77 7.53 -14.06 4.07
C LYS A 77 7.10 -13.41 5.40
N VAL A 78 5.87 -13.68 5.81
CA VAL A 78 5.30 -13.18 7.06
C VAL A 78 6.03 -13.81 8.24
N TRP A 79 6.46 -12.97 9.18
CA TRP A 79 7.11 -13.37 10.42
C TRP A 79 6.05 -13.70 11.48
N ALA A 80 5.51 -14.92 11.42
CA ALA A 80 4.42 -15.38 12.28
C ALA A 80 4.71 -15.27 13.79
N ALA A 81 5.97 -15.39 14.20
CA ALA A 81 6.40 -15.28 15.61
C ALA A 81 6.92 -13.88 15.97
N SER A 82 6.54 -12.85 15.22
CA SER A 82 6.99 -11.48 15.48
C SER A 82 6.52 -11.00 16.86
N PRO A 83 7.42 -10.43 17.69
CA PRO A 83 7.02 -9.78 18.94
C PRO A 83 6.20 -8.49 18.70
N PHE A 84 6.11 -8.04 17.44
CA PHE A 84 5.41 -6.83 17.03
C PHE A 84 4.08 -7.11 16.33
N ALA A 85 3.53 -8.32 16.41
CA ALA A 85 2.28 -8.70 15.73
C ALA A 85 1.08 -7.79 16.09
N ALA A 86 1.09 -7.17 17.27
CA ALA A 86 0.08 -6.18 17.66
C ALA A 86 0.06 -4.91 16.79
N LEU A 87 1.13 -4.64 16.03
CA LEU A 87 1.26 -3.50 15.11
C LEU A 87 0.91 -3.88 13.66
N GLY A 88 0.32 -5.07 13.45
CA GLY A 88 0.08 -5.64 12.12
C GLY A 88 1.13 -6.68 11.73
N GLN A 89 0.90 -7.33 10.59
CA GLN A 89 1.79 -8.38 10.08
C GLN A 89 3.17 -7.80 9.75
N GLN A 90 4.22 -8.52 10.13
CA GLN A 90 5.60 -8.08 9.97
C GLN A 90 6.39 -9.05 9.12
N GLN A 91 7.49 -8.58 8.57
CA GLN A 91 8.50 -9.38 7.89
C GLN A 91 9.81 -9.28 8.69
N SER A 92 10.63 -10.33 8.68
CA SER A 92 11.92 -10.30 9.37
C SER A 92 12.97 -9.49 8.61
N TYR A 93 12.80 -9.37 7.28
CA TYR A 93 13.76 -8.78 6.34
C TYR A 93 15.13 -9.47 6.30
N LEU A 94 15.29 -10.61 6.96
CA LEU A 94 16.52 -11.39 6.94
C LEU A 94 16.70 -12.06 5.57
N GLU A 95 17.96 -12.18 5.15
CA GLU A 95 18.29 -12.88 3.91
C GLU A 95 17.91 -14.36 3.96
N SER A 96 18.07 -15.01 5.12
CA SER A 96 17.67 -16.40 5.34
C SER A 96 16.16 -16.65 5.21
N ASP A 97 15.36 -15.59 5.30
CA ASP A 97 13.90 -15.64 5.13
C ASP A 97 13.46 -15.15 3.75
N ALA A 98 14.39 -14.87 2.83
CA ALA A 98 14.05 -14.42 1.50
C ALA A 98 13.20 -15.46 0.75
N GLU A 99 12.08 -15.01 0.21
CA GLU A 99 11.10 -15.80 -0.52
C GLU A 99 10.76 -15.09 -1.84
N PRO A 100 11.57 -15.31 -2.90
CA PRO A 100 11.33 -14.70 -4.21
C PRO A 100 9.94 -15.03 -4.79
N LEU A 101 9.49 -14.22 -5.73
CA LEU A 101 8.30 -14.51 -6.55
C LEU A 101 8.65 -15.59 -7.59
N THR A 102 7.67 -16.42 -7.94
CA THR A 102 7.76 -17.27 -9.12
C THR A 102 7.12 -16.53 -10.31
N PRO A 103 7.87 -16.20 -11.38
CA PRO A 103 7.31 -15.47 -12.51
C PRO A 103 6.11 -16.17 -13.13
N GLY A 104 5.03 -15.42 -13.37
CA GLY A 104 3.78 -15.95 -13.93
C GLY A 104 2.82 -16.58 -12.91
N GLU A 105 3.23 -16.78 -11.66
CA GLU A 105 2.36 -17.35 -10.61
C GLU A 105 1.71 -16.27 -9.75
N PRO A 106 0.39 -16.38 -9.44
CA PRO A 106 -0.24 -15.54 -8.43
C PRO A 106 0.38 -15.74 -7.04
N THR A 107 0.75 -14.66 -6.37
CA THR A 107 1.38 -14.65 -5.06
C THR A 107 0.76 -13.56 -4.19
N ARG A 108 0.54 -13.84 -2.90
CA ARG A 108 0.09 -12.85 -1.93
C ARG A 108 1.25 -12.10 -1.29
N LEU A 109 1.08 -10.79 -1.14
CA LEU A 109 1.97 -9.89 -0.42
C LEU A 109 1.14 -9.12 0.62
N GLU A 110 1.55 -9.14 1.88
CA GLU A 110 0.92 -8.35 2.94
C GLU A 110 1.79 -7.15 3.28
N VAL A 111 1.23 -5.94 3.11
CA VAL A 111 1.91 -4.67 3.37
C VAL A 111 1.19 -3.96 4.51
N THR A 112 1.80 -3.94 5.69
CA THR A 112 1.35 -3.14 6.83
C THR A 112 1.76 -1.69 6.59
N LEU A 113 0.79 -0.77 6.56
CA LEU A 113 1.07 0.66 6.42
C LEU A 113 1.50 1.26 7.77
N LEU A 114 2.17 2.40 7.72
CA LEU A 114 2.51 3.19 8.90
C LEU A 114 1.23 3.58 9.66
N PRO A 115 1.29 3.67 11.00
CA PRO A 115 0.11 3.91 11.81
C PRO A 115 -0.45 5.32 11.53
N MET A 116 -1.77 5.42 11.56
CA MET A 116 -2.47 6.70 11.45
C MET A 116 -3.61 6.78 12.46
N SER A 117 -4.03 8.01 12.77
CA SER A 117 -5.30 8.30 13.44
C SER A 117 -5.90 9.52 12.78
N ALA A 118 -6.97 9.31 12.01
CA ALA A 118 -7.63 10.38 11.26
C ALA A 118 -9.12 10.12 11.10
N LEU A 119 -9.90 11.21 11.14
CA LEU A 119 -11.28 11.21 10.70
C LEU A 119 -11.32 11.59 9.22
N ILE A 120 -11.82 10.68 8.38
CA ILE A 120 -12.14 10.94 6.98
C ILE A 120 -13.55 11.55 6.95
N PRO A 121 -13.71 12.82 6.54
CA PRO A 121 -15.02 13.45 6.52
C PRO A 121 -15.97 12.77 5.53
N ALA A 122 -17.29 12.86 5.79
CA ALA A 122 -18.29 12.46 4.82
C ALA A 122 -18.08 13.19 3.48
N GLY A 123 -18.30 12.50 2.37
CA GLY A 123 -18.08 13.03 1.01
C GLY A 123 -16.63 12.94 0.51
N TYR A 124 -15.66 12.56 1.34
CA TYR A 124 -14.30 12.26 0.88
C TYR A 124 -14.20 10.80 0.44
N SER A 125 -13.57 10.52 -0.69
CA SER A 125 -13.26 9.14 -1.06
C SER A 125 -11.94 8.68 -0.45
N LEU A 126 -11.83 7.39 -0.17
CA LEU A 126 -10.54 6.76 0.10
C LEU A 126 -9.89 6.35 -1.21
N ARG A 127 -8.57 6.50 -1.28
CA ARG A 127 -7.78 6.19 -2.45
C ARG A 127 -6.55 5.39 -2.09
N VAL A 128 -6.36 4.24 -2.73
CA VAL A 128 -5.16 3.41 -2.62
C VAL A 128 -4.34 3.58 -3.90
N CYS A 129 -3.12 4.10 -3.77
CA CYS A 129 -2.20 4.31 -4.88
C CYS A 129 -1.02 3.33 -4.76
N LEU A 130 -0.70 2.64 -5.85
CA LEU A 130 0.38 1.67 -5.96
C LEU A 130 1.48 2.21 -6.87
N ALA A 131 2.74 2.07 -6.44
CA ALA A 131 3.92 2.40 -7.23
C ALA A 131 4.96 1.29 -7.17
N GLY A 132 5.71 1.11 -8.26
CA GLY A 132 6.79 0.12 -8.37
C GLY A 132 8.20 0.68 -8.08
N SER A 133 8.33 1.99 -7.92
CA SER A 133 9.61 2.67 -7.67
C SER A 133 9.40 4.05 -7.04
N GLU A 134 10.44 4.51 -6.34
CA GLU A 134 10.55 5.87 -5.82
C GLU A 134 12.03 6.26 -5.91
N SER A 135 12.36 7.12 -6.88
CA SER A 135 13.75 7.33 -7.30
C SER A 135 14.56 8.23 -6.38
N THR A 136 13.94 8.88 -5.39
CA THR A 136 14.68 9.75 -4.45
C THR A 136 15.25 8.97 -3.27
N SER A 137 14.62 7.85 -2.89
CA SER A 137 14.98 7.08 -1.69
C SER A 137 15.46 5.65 -1.98
N PHE A 138 15.02 5.04 -3.08
CA PHE A 138 15.31 3.61 -3.36
C PHE A 138 15.95 3.39 -4.73
N ALA A 139 16.85 2.41 -4.78
CA ALA A 139 17.32 1.85 -6.03
C ALA A 139 16.22 1.04 -6.72
N ASN A 140 16.28 0.94 -8.05
CA ASN A 140 15.37 0.09 -8.80
C ASN A 140 15.56 -1.39 -8.43
N VAL A 141 14.45 -2.12 -8.35
CA VAL A 141 14.44 -3.56 -8.11
C VAL A 141 13.54 -4.24 -9.16
N PRO A 142 14.07 -5.20 -9.94
CA PRO A 142 15.50 -5.55 -10.05
C PRO A 142 16.37 -4.39 -10.55
N ALA A 143 17.67 -4.40 -10.21
CA ALA A 143 18.59 -3.33 -10.60
C ALA A 143 18.95 -3.39 -12.10
N ASP A 144 18.68 -4.52 -12.74
CA ASP A 144 19.04 -4.84 -14.11
C ASP A 144 17.82 -5.17 -14.99
N GLY A 145 17.99 -4.90 -16.29
CA GLY A 145 17.03 -5.24 -17.31
C GLY A 145 15.73 -4.45 -17.23
N ALA A 146 14.67 -5.00 -17.82
CA ALA A 146 13.35 -4.37 -17.84
C ALA A 146 12.66 -4.46 -16.47
N PRO A 147 11.88 -3.44 -16.07
CA PRO A 147 11.10 -3.48 -14.84
C PRO A 147 10.07 -4.63 -14.86
N PRO A 148 9.65 -5.14 -13.68
CA PRO A 148 8.60 -6.14 -13.62
C PRO A 148 7.29 -5.59 -14.20
N GLN A 149 6.62 -6.41 -15.00
CA GLN A 149 5.21 -6.17 -15.32
C GLN A 149 4.38 -6.86 -14.24
N LEU A 150 3.47 -6.11 -13.64
CA LEU A 150 2.65 -6.55 -12.52
C LEU A 150 1.19 -6.62 -12.94
N LYS A 151 0.54 -7.74 -12.62
CA LYS A 151 -0.91 -7.90 -12.68
C LYS A 151 -1.45 -7.95 -11.25
N PHE A 152 -2.35 -7.04 -10.91
CA PHE A 152 -3.09 -7.05 -9.64
C PHE A 152 -4.43 -7.77 -9.85
N HIS A 153 -4.67 -8.83 -9.10
CA HIS A 153 -5.89 -9.63 -9.20
C HIS A 153 -7.05 -8.94 -8.48
N ARG A 154 -8.26 -9.07 -9.02
CA ARG A 154 -9.50 -8.43 -8.51
C ARG A 154 -10.58 -9.50 -8.28
N GLY A 155 -11.57 -9.18 -7.44
CA GLY A 155 -12.67 -10.08 -7.09
C GLY A 155 -12.49 -10.71 -5.70
N PRO A 156 -13.23 -11.79 -5.37
CA PRO A 156 -13.27 -12.37 -4.01
C PRO A 156 -11.92 -12.87 -3.46
N HIS A 157 -10.95 -13.12 -4.33
CA HIS A 157 -9.58 -13.52 -3.97
C HIS A 157 -8.53 -12.53 -4.49
N GLY A 158 -8.97 -11.32 -4.84
CA GLY A 158 -8.11 -10.25 -5.34
C GLY A 158 -7.47 -9.45 -4.22
N CYS A 159 -6.86 -8.33 -4.60
CA CYS A 159 -6.28 -7.38 -3.65
C CYS A 159 -7.38 -6.67 -2.84
N TYR A 160 -7.09 -6.38 -1.57
CA TYR A 160 -7.94 -5.57 -0.69
C TYR A 160 -7.09 -4.80 0.33
N ILE A 161 -7.73 -3.88 1.03
CA ILE A 161 -7.16 -3.16 2.17
C ILE A 161 -8.11 -3.33 3.37
N ASP A 162 -7.55 -3.72 4.51
CA ASP A 162 -8.21 -3.70 5.79
C ASP A 162 -7.90 -2.39 6.50
N LEU A 163 -8.95 -1.70 6.94
CA LEU A 163 -8.86 -0.43 7.64
C LEU A 163 -9.22 -0.63 9.13
N PRO A 164 -8.39 -0.16 10.06
CA PRO A 164 -8.70 -0.20 11.50
C PRO A 164 -9.73 0.89 11.83
N VAL A 165 -10.98 0.64 11.46
CA VAL A 165 -12.10 1.55 11.70
C VAL A 165 -12.49 1.51 13.17
N VAL A 166 -12.63 2.68 13.79
CA VAL A 166 -13.13 2.82 15.15
C VAL A 166 -14.59 3.27 15.08
N GLU A 167 -15.49 2.43 15.62
CA GLU A 167 -16.90 2.80 15.80
C GLU A 167 -17.02 3.86 16.89
N ARG A 168 -17.91 4.83 16.68
CA ARG A 168 -18.22 5.89 17.65
C ARG A 168 -19.60 5.69 18.25
#